data_AF-B3S921-F1
#
_entry.id   AF-B3S921-F1
#
_cell.length_a   1.000
_cell.length_b   1.000
_cell.length_c   1.000
_cell.angle_alpha   90.00
_cell.angle_beta   90.00
_cell.angle_gamma   90.00
#
_symmetry.space_group_name_H-M   'P 1'
#
loop_
_entity.id
_entity.type
_entity.pdbx_description
1 polymer ?
#
loop_
_entity_poly.entity_id
_entity_poly.type
_entity_poly.pdbx_seq_one_letter_code
_entity_poly.pdbx_strand_id
1 'polypeptide(L)'
;MEDTKISSKPVKVAIRNFDDTIVDVTLTYPNSPANFYFEKIIDECSANWKKLGRKLNIDHNQLEIIDVNNRCNVTQQCTLMLQSHYQRSGSSFTKLELIKALYLAGCRATAEKIQSMPPCKTVAISANTNDSCQDRSMVDSVRDQDISEYFFVVAQELKSDWTKLADMLDQSKEIDITRIQDENETDFDRTHAFLEKWKEIYKDEATKRRLKAALQAIRRPEIASMIDKQKDDHQNINGRLLANNKSRTSNNPIQTTDSTASKVNDTQGATNNYNPIGTRDATKSRAELRTKLSNQHFRKALEYYWKTFIDRVPAEDSNFLNNLRQRGILSDRQITEIEHTIHKSDKSQKIYDILSVERDVEDFIRFCQALGEYSASSVQNFAKDLELKAYGYTDRKLAK
;
A
#
# COMPACT_ATOMS: atom_id res chain seq x y z
N MET A 1 -6.12 -32.44 -16.26
CA MET A 1 -5.78 -31.38 -17.24
C MET A 1 -4.98 -32.04 -18.33
N GLU A 2 -5.33 -31.81 -19.60
CA GLU A 2 -4.54 -32.31 -20.72
C GLU A 2 -3.49 -31.25 -21.09
N ASP A 3 -2.22 -31.66 -21.16
CA ASP A 3 -1.16 -30.77 -21.65
C ASP A 3 -1.32 -30.57 -23.16
N THR A 4 -1.99 -29.48 -23.55
CA THR A 4 -2.24 -29.12 -24.94
C THR A 4 -0.92 -28.94 -25.70
N LYS A 5 -0.50 -30.00 -26.40
CA LYS A 5 0.83 -30.18 -26.98
C LYS A 5 1.08 -29.15 -28.10
N ILE A 6 1.62 -27.99 -27.73
CA ILE A 6 1.77 -26.83 -28.62
C ILE A 6 2.62 -27.21 -29.85
N SER A 7 1.99 -27.27 -31.02
CA SER A 7 2.67 -27.61 -32.27
C SER A 7 3.69 -26.53 -32.63
N SER A 8 4.96 -26.93 -32.73
CA SER A 8 6.08 -26.08 -33.16
C SER A 8 6.23 -25.98 -34.68
N LYS A 9 5.46 -26.76 -35.45
CA LYS A 9 5.54 -26.75 -36.93
C LYS A 9 5.09 -25.39 -37.47
N PRO A 10 5.86 -24.76 -38.40
CA PRO A 10 5.41 -23.54 -39.07
C PRO A 10 4.12 -23.78 -39.87
N VAL A 11 3.19 -22.83 -39.79
CA VAL A 11 1.92 -22.86 -40.54
C VAL A 11 1.86 -21.64 -41.46
N LYS A 12 1.59 -21.87 -42.75
CA LYS A 12 1.29 -20.79 -43.71
C LYS A 12 -0.19 -20.41 -43.60
N VAL A 13 -0.47 -19.13 -43.50
CA VAL A 13 -1.83 -18.59 -43.40
C VAL A 13 -1.93 -17.32 -44.24
N ALA A 14 -2.93 -17.26 -45.13
CA ALA A 14 -3.30 -16.04 -45.82
C ALA A 14 -3.97 -15.07 -44.82
N ILE A 15 -3.41 -13.86 -44.66
CA ILE A 15 -3.90 -12.83 -43.73
C ILE A 15 -4.19 -11.55 -44.51
N ARG A 16 -5.31 -10.90 -44.17
CA ARG A 16 -5.71 -9.63 -44.78
C ARG A 16 -5.03 -8.46 -44.08
N ASN A 17 -4.42 -7.57 -44.87
CA ASN A 17 -3.74 -6.35 -44.44
C ASN A 17 -4.73 -5.18 -44.26
N PHE A 18 -4.25 -4.03 -43.76
CA PHE A 18 -5.04 -2.81 -43.57
C PHE A 18 -5.65 -2.24 -44.86
N ASP A 19 -4.99 -2.47 -46.00
CA ASP A 19 -5.39 -2.05 -47.36
C ASP A 19 -6.23 -3.10 -48.11
N ASP A 20 -6.88 -4.00 -47.36
CA ASP A 20 -7.63 -5.17 -47.84
C ASP A 20 -6.83 -6.19 -48.69
N THR A 21 -5.54 -5.98 -48.95
CA THR A 21 -4.68 -6.95 -49.66
C THR A 21 -4.48 -8.22 -48.84
N ILE A 22 -4.25 -9.35 -49.52
CA ILE A 22 -3.97 -10.64 -48.88
C ILE A 22 -2.45 -10.89 -48.94
N VAL A 23 -1.88 -11.25 -47.78
CA VAL A 23 -0.45 -11.55 -47.60
C VAL A 23 -0.33 -12.96 -47.03
N ASP A 24 0.50 -13.81 -47.64
CA ASP A 24 0.84 -15.11 -47.09
C ASP A 24 1.86 -14.97 -45.95
N VAL A 25 1.46 -15.38 -44.75
CA VAL A 25 2.24 -15.25 -43.52
C VAL A 25 2.64 -16.63 -43.01
N THR A 26 3.91 -16.82 -42.61
CA THR A 26 4.39 -18.08 -42.01
C THR A 26 4.56 -17.91 -40.51
N LEU A 27 3.74 -18.60 -39.71
CA LEU A 27 3.70 -18.48 -38.25
C LEU A 27 4.34 -19.70 -37.56
N THR A 28 5.24 -19.45 -36.62
CA THR A 28 5.62 -20.45 -35.61
C THR A 28 4.65 -20.36 -34.43
N TYR A 29 4.29 -21.49 -33.83
CA TYR A 29 3.40 -21.56 -32.65
C TYR A 29 2.09 -20.75 -32.80
N PRO A 30 1.28 -20.92 -33.88
CA PRO A 30 0.11 -20.08 -34.13
C PRO A 30 -0.94 -20.11 -33.02
N ASN A 31 -1.01 -21.22 -32.27
CA ASN A 31 -1.96 -21.45 -31.18
C ASN A 31 -1.38 -21.11 -29.79
N SER A 32 -0.21 -20.45 -29.68
CA SER A 32 0.26 -19.96 -28.38
C SER A 32 -0.62 -18.80 -27.88
N PRO A 33 -0.84 -18.67 -26.57
CA PRO A 33 -1.50 -17.52 -25.95
C PRO A 33 -0.95 -16.17 -26.41
N ALA A 34 -1.85 -15.23 -26.73
CA ALA A 34 -1.49 -13.89 -27.22
C ALA A 34 -0.72 -13.04 -26.20
N ASN A 35 -0.95 -13.24 -24.89
CA ASN A 35 -0.32 -12.48 -23.82
C ASN A 35 1.22 -12.57 -23.80
N PHE A 36 1.80 -13.66 -24.32
CA PHE A 36 3.25 -13.83 -24.48
C PHE A 36 3.92 -12.79 -25.40
N TYR A 37 3.14 -11.98 -26.12
CA TYR A 37 3.63 -11.01 -27.09
C TYR A 37 3.21 -9.56 -26.78
N PHE A 38 2.52 -9.30 -25.66
CA PHE A 38 1.95 -7.99 -25.35
C PHE A 38 3.00 -6.90 -25.14
N GLU A 39 4.08 -7.18 -24.40
CA GLU A 39 5.21 -6.27 -24.20
C GLU A 39 5.69 -5.68 -25.53
N LYS A 40 5.92 -6.54 -26.52
CA LYS A 40 6.40 -6.14 -27.85
C LYS A 40 5.41 -5.30 -28.67
N ILE A 41 4.10 -5.41 -28.38
CA ILE A 41 3.03 -4.61 -29.00
C ILE A 41 2.85 -3.28 -28.26
N ILE A 42 3.04 -3.28 -26.94
CA ILE A 42 3.02 -2.08 -26.12
C ILE A 42 4.16 -1.14 -26.55
N ASP A 43 5.39 -1.65 -26.69
CA ASP A 43 6.56 -0.90 -27.14
C ASP A 43 6.37 -0.23 -28.52
N GLU A 44 5.90 -1.00 -29.50
CA GLU A 44 5.97 -0.58 -30.92
C GLU A 44 4.62 -0.10 -31.50
N CYS A 45 3.50 -0.45 -30.88
CA CYS A 45 2.16 -0.23 -31.43
C CYS A 45 1.20 0.51 -30.49
N SER A 46 1.63 0.92 -29.30
CA SER A 46 0.83 1.72 -28.36
C SER A 46 0.15 2.92 -29.04
N ALA A 47 0.85 3.69 -29.86
CA ALA A 47 0.29 4.82 -30.60
C ALA A 47 -0.95 4.49 -31.49
N ASN A 48 -1.13 3.22 -31.88
CA ASN A 48 -2.27 2.75 -32.68
C ASN A 48 -3.30 1.93 -31.88
N TRP A 49 -3.23 1.90 -30.54
CA TRP A 49 -4.04 1.00 -29.71
C TRP A 49 -5.56 1.07 -29.98
N LYS A 50 -6.13 2.26 -30.25
CA LYS A 50 -7.55 2.41 -30.59
C LYS A 50 -7.93 1.74 -31.91
N LYS A 51 -7.01 1.69 -32.90
CA LYS A 51 -7.23 0.95 -34.16
C LYS A 51 -7.17 -0.55 -33.90
N LEU A 52 -6.16 -0.99 -33.13
CA LEU A 52 -5.97 -2.40 -32.77
C LEU A 52 -7.18 -2.94 -31.98
N GLY A 53 -7.64 -2.22 -30.96
CA GLY A 53 -8.80 -2.59 -30.16
C GLY A 53 -10.09 -2.73 -30.97
N ARG A 54 -10.33 -1.83 -31.94
CA ARG A 54 -11.46 -1.96 -32.90
C ARG A 54 -11.35 -3.21 -33.77
N LYS A 55 -10.13 -3.63 -34.15
CA LYS A 55 -9.88 -4.87 -34.92
C LYS A 55 -9.86 -6.13 -34.05
N LEU A 56 -9.78 -5.98 -32.73
CA LEU A 56 -10.05 -7.00 -31.71
C LEU A 56 -11.52 -7.01 -31.26
N ASN A 57 -12.43 -6.35 -32.00
CA ASN A 57 -13.87 -6.25 -31.70
C ASN A 57 -14.18 -5.75 -30.27
N ILE A 58 -13.32 -4.90 -29.70
CA ILE A 58 -13.58 -4.23 -28.42
C ILE A 58 -14.56 -3.09 -28.68
N ASP A 59 -15.57 -3.00 -27.82
CA ASP A 59 -16.67 -2.05 -27.96
C ASP A 59 -16.20 -0.59 -27.89
N HIS A 60 -16.92 0.31 -28.58
CA HIS A 60 -16.55 1.72 -28.64
C HIS A 60 -16.53 2.37 -27.26
N ASN A 61 -17.51 2.08 -26.40
CA ASN A 61 -17.61 2.65 -25.06
C ASN A 61 -16.48 2.12 -24.17
N GLN A 62 -16.11 0.84 -24.30
CA GLN A 62 -14.95 0.27 -23.59
C GLN A 62 -13.63 0.95 -24.01
N LEU A 63 -13.45 1.24 -25.29
CA LEU A 63 -12.28 2.00 -25.76
C LEU A 63 -12.31 3.46 -25.27
N GLU A 64 -13.48 4.08 -25.14
CA GLU A 64 -13.60 5.43 -24.56
C GLU A 64 -13.33 5.45 -23.05
N ILE A 65 -13.82 4.48 -22.29
CA ILE A 65 -13.54 4.31 -20.86
C ILE A 65 -12.03 4.14 -20.62
N ILE A 66 -11.35 3.30 -21.41
CA ILE A 66 -9.89 3.13 -21.32
C ILE A 66 -9.17 4.45 -21.66
N ASP A 67 -9.65 5.18 -22.67
CA ASP A 67 -9.06 6.45 -23.09
C ASP A 67 -9.16 7.54 -22.02
N VAL A 68 -10.37 7.78 -21.51
CA VAL A 68 -10.67 8.77 -20.48
C VAL A 68 -9.89 8.48 -19.19
N ASN A 69 -9.90 7.23 -18.72
CA ASN A 69 -9.26 6.86 -17.45
C ASN A 69 -7.72 6.85 -17.51
N ASN A 70 -7.10 6.92 -18.70
CA ASN A 70 -5.65 6.85 -18.87
C ASN A 70 -5.12 7.91 -19.86
N ARG A 71 -5.81 9.04 -19.97
CA ARG A 71 -5.71 10.04 -21.06
C ARG A 71 -4.30 10.57 -21.38
N CYS A 72 -3.36 10.45 -20.44
CA CYS A 72 -1.98 10.92 -20.58
C CYS A 72 -0.93 9.80 -20.75
N ASN A 73 -1.31 8.51 -20.75
CA ASN A 73 -0.37 7.40 -20.91
C ASN A 73 -0.87 6.37 -21.94
N VAL A 74 -0.40 6.53 -23.17
CA VAL A 74 -0.79 5.72 -24.35
C VAL A 74 -0.31 4.26 -24.22
N THR A 75 0.81 4.01 -23.54
CA THR A 75 1.27 2.67 -23.17
C THR A 75 0.28 2.00 -22.22
N GLN A 76 -0.19 2.73 -21.20
CA GLN A 76 -1.16 2.21 -20.23
C GLN A 76 -2.51 1.89 -20.88
N GLN A 77 -2.97 2.78 -21.78
CA GLN A 77 -4.15 2.55 -22.60
C GLN A 77 -4.03 1.26 -23.45
N CYS A 78 -2.89 1.07 -24.13
CA CYS A 78 -2.62 -0.14 -24.92
C CYS A 78 -2.57 -1.41 -24.04
N THR A 79 -1.89 -1.32 -22.89
CA THR A 79 -1.74 -2.45 -21.96
C THR A 79 -3.09 -2.90 -21.40
N LEU A 80 -3.93 -1.94 -20.96
CA LEU A 80 -5.27 -2.24 -20.46
C LEU A 80 -6.16 -2.83 -21.56
N MET A 81 -6.13 -2.27 -22.78
CA MET A 81 -6.90 -2.77 -23.92
C MET A 81 -6.55 -4.24 -24.24
N LEU A 82 -5.26 -4.59 -24.24
CA LEU A 82 -4.80 -5.98 -24.46
C LEU A 82 -5.14 -6.90 -23.28
N GLN A 83 -4.97 -6.44 -22.04
CA GLN A 83 -5.31 -7.19 -20.82
C GLN A 83 -6.80 -7.51 -20.76
N SER A 84 -7.68 -6.53 -20.91
CA SER A 84 -9.14 -6.72 -20.85
C SER A 84 -9.68 -7.56 -22.01
N HIS A 85 -9.08 -7.51 -23.21
CA HIS A 85 -9.44 -8.44 -24.28
C HIS A 85 -9.01 -9.87 -23.95
N TYR A 86 -7.79 -10.08 -23.43
CA TYR A 86 -7.31 -11.41 -23.03
C TYR A 86 -8.15 -12.02 -21.90
N GLN A 87 -8.57 -11.22 -20.91
CA GLN A 87 -9.47 -11.67 -19.84
C GLN A 87 -10.84 -12.14 -20.39
N ARG A 88 -11.40 -11.43 -21.39
CA ARG A 88 -12.70 -11.76 -22.00
C ARG A 88 -12.65 -12.95 -22.97
N SER A 89 -11.60 -13.05 -23.77
CA SER A 89 -11.44 -14.10 -24.79
C SER A 89 -10.75 -15.37 -24.26
N GLY A 90 -10.01 -15.25 -23.15
CA GLY A 90 -9.32 -16.35 -22.50
C GLY A 90 -8.37 -17.10 -23.43
N SER A 91 -8.47 -18.43 -23.44
CA SER A 91 -7.62 -19.32 -24.24
C SER A 91 -7.90 -19.27 -25.75
N SER A 92 -8.97 -18.61 -26.23
CA SER A 92 -9.18 -18.42 -27.67
C SER A 92 -8.18 -17.42 -28.26
N PHE A 93 -7.78 -16.40 -27.47
CA PHE A 93 -6.94 -15.32 -27.95
C PHE A 93 -5.50 -15.78 -28.16
N THR A 94 -5.24 -16.23 -29.38
CA THR A 94 -3.99 -16.85 -29.81
C THR A 94 -3.12 -15.90 -30.61
N LYS A 95 -1.83 -16.23 -30.76
CA LYS A 95 -0.87 -15.55 -31.62
C LYS A 95 -1.41 -15.33 -33.03
N LEU A 96 -2.13 -16.30 -33.60
CA LEU A 96 -2.75 -16.17 -34.93
C LEU A 96 -3.79 -15.02 -34.99
N GLU A 97 -4.67 -14.91 -33.99
CA GLU A 97 -5.68 -13.85 -33.93
C GLU A 97 -5.05 -12.48 -33.70
N LEU A 98 -4.08 -12.41 -32.78
CA LEU A 98 -3.29 -11.22 -32.50
C LEU A 98 -2.58 -10.69 -33.76
N ILE A 99 -1.95 -11.56 -34.54
CA ILE A 99 -1.29 -11.20 -35.81
C ILE A 99 -2.31 -10.69 -36.84
N LYS A 100 -3.47 -11.33 -37.00
CA LYS A 100 -4.54 -10.84 -37.89
C LYS A 100 -4.99 -9.43 -37.50
N ALA A 101 -5.22 -9.18 -36.20
CA ALA A 101 -5.63 -7.88 -35.70
C ALA A 101 -4.55 -6.80 -35.92
N LEU A 102 -3.26 -7.13 -35.75
CA LEU A 102 -2.15 -6.22 -36.03
C LEU A 102 -2.06 -5.85 -37.52
N TYR A 103 -2.15 -6.81 -38.44
CA TYR A 103 -2.20 -6.52 -39.89
C TYR A 103 -3.39 -5.61 -40.24
N LEU A 104 -4.59 -5.93 -39.75
CA LEU A 104 -5.79 -5.13 -39.97
C LEU A 104 -5.76 -3.74 -39.30
N ALA A 105 -4.87 -3.51 -38.33
CA ALA A 105 -4.66 -2.22 -37.67
C ALA A 105 -3.57 -1.35 -38.32
N GLY A 106 -2.85 -1.88 -39.33
CA GLY A 106 -1.69 -1.23 -39.95
C GLY A 106 -0.37 -1.48 -39.19
N CYS A 107 -0.37 -2.32 -38.16
CA CYS A 107 0.76 -2.62 -37.28
C CYS A 107 1.71 -3.70 -37.85
N ARG A 108 1.90 -3.70 -39.18
CA ARG A 108 2.52 -4.78 -39.95
C ARG A 108 3.95 -5.12 -39.49
N ALA A 109 4.82 -4.12 -39.29
CA ALA A 109 6.22 -4.35 -38.92
C ALA A 109 6.39 -5.05 -37.56
N THR A 110 5.48 -4.80 -36.60
CA THR A 110 5.48 -5.47 -35.30
C THR A 110 4.87 -6.87 -35.39
N ALA A 111 3.85 -7.06 -36.25
CA ALA A 111 3.36 -8.41 -36.57
C ALA A 111 4.46 -9.29 -37.16
N GLU A 112 5.25 -8.77 -38.11
CA GLU A 112 6.36 -9.50 -38.76
C GLU A 112 7.47 -9.89 -37.78
N LYS A 113 7.77 -9.06 -36.77
CA LYS A 113 8.68 -9.43 -35.66
C LYS A 113 8.11 -10.54 -34.76
N ILE A 114 6.80 -10.54 -34.51
CA ILE A 114 6.14 -11.53 -33.64
C ILE A 114 5.99 -12.88 -34.35
N GLN A 115 5.88 -12.93 -35.68
CA GLN A 115 5.68 -14.16 -36.46
C GLN A 115 6.68 -15.27 -36.14
N SER A 116 7.98 -14.95 -36.11
CA SER A 116 9.07 -15.87 -35.79
C SER A 116 9.30 -16.06 -34.29
N MET A 117 8.82 -15.13 -33.45
CA MET A 117 9.09 -15.11 -32.01
C MET A 117 8.50 -16.34 -31.28
N PRO A 118 9.31 -17.11 -30.53
CA PRO A 118 8.80 -18.17 -29.67
C PRO A 118 7.98 -17.57 -28.51
N PRO A 119 7.07 -18.34 -27.88
CA PRO A 119 6.39 -17.89 -26.66
C PRO A 119 7.39 -17.81 -25.50
N CYS A 120 7.84 -16.60 -25.16
CA CYS A 120 8.56 -16.35 -23.92
C CYS A 120 7.61 -16.56 -22.73
N LYS A 121 8.10 -17.21 -21.66
CA LYS A 121 7.34 -17.33 -20.41
C LYS A 121 7.16 -15.94 -19.79
N THR A 122 6.00 -15.32 -19.96
CA THR A 122 5.69 -14.05 -19.30
C THR A 122 5.62 -14.25 -17.80
N VAL A 123 6.56 -13.64 -17.08
CA VAL A 123 6.26 -12.99 -15.80
C VAL A 123 5.09 -12.03 -16.06
N ALA A 124 4.14 -11.92 -15.13
CA ALA A 124 2.98 -11.06 -15.32
C ALA A 124 3.41 -9.62 -15.66
N ILE A 125 2.98 -9.12 -16.83
CA ILE A 125 3.41 -7.82 -17.34
C ILE A 125 2.76 -6.72 -16.50
N SER A 126 3.45 -6.33 -15.43
CA SER A 126 3.12 -5.16 -14.62
C SER A 126 3.27 -3.93 -15.51
N ALA A 127 2.21 -3.12 -15.60
CA ALA A 127 2.15 -2.01 -16.54
C ALA A 127 2.95 -0.79 -16.01
N ASN A 128 4.27 -0.86 -16.14
CA ASN A 128 5.25 0.12 -15.66
C ASN A 128 6.12 0.62 -16.82
N THR A 129 5.71 1.70 -17.47
CA THR A 129 6.65 2.62 -18.13
C THR A 129 6.31 4.06 -17.78
N ASN A 130 7.16 4.64 -16.93
CA ASN A 130 7.41 6.08 -16.88
C ASN A 130 8.82 6.27 -17.45
N ASP A 131 8.99 7.13 -18.45
CA ASP A 131 10.29 7.68 -18.80
C ASP A 131 10.18 9.19 -19.00
N SER A 132 10.89 9.93 -18.16
CA SER A 132 11.57 11.14 -18.59
C SER A 132 12.88 11.29 -17.82
N CYS A 133 13.89 10.55 -18.28
CA CYS A 133 15.30 10.92 -18.22
C CYS A 133 15.93 11.11 -16.83
N GLN A 134 16.36 10.01 -16.19
CA GLN A 134 17.74 9.94 -15.69
C GLN A 134 18.25 8.50 -15.49
N ASP A 135 19.58 8.41 -15.40
CA ASP A 135 20.50 7.28 -15.62
C ASP A 135 20.19 5.91 -14.94
N ARG A 136 20.92 4.89 -15.40
CA ARG A 136 20.85 3.48 -15.00
C ARG A 136 21.20 3.26 -13.51
N SER A 137 20.42 2.44 -12.82
CA SER A 137 20.95 1.18 -12.24
C SER A 137 19.86 0.18 -11.81
N MET A 138 20.25 -1.09 -11.83
CA MET A 138 19.73 -2.27 -11.10
C MET A 138 18.24 -2.37 -10.75
N VAL A 139 17.63 -3.43 -11.30
CA VAL A 139 16.35 -4.01 -10.84
C VAL A 139 16.46 -4.41 -9.36
N ASP A 140 15.47 -4.01 -8.57
CA ASP A 140 15.20 -4.62 -7.26
C ASP A 140 13.70 -4.94 -7.13
N SER A 141 13.37 -5.99 -6.37
CA SER A 141 12.08 -6.67 -6.48
C SER A 141 10.95 -5.91 -5.77
N VAL A 142 10.08 -5.27 -6.56
CA VAL A 142 8.87 -4.61 -6.06
C VAL A 142 7.87 -5.67 -5.60
N ARG A 143 7.74 -5.79 -4.28
CA ARG A 143 6.67 -6.57 -3.65
C ARG A 143 5.34 -5.87 -3.91
N ASP A 144 4.31 -6.62 -4.27
CA ASP A 144 2.95 -6.07 -4.26
C ASP A 144 2.62 -5.62 -2.84
N GLN A 145 2.22 -4.35 -2.70
CA GLN A 145 1.82 -3.76 -1.43
C GLN A 145 0.32 -3.97 -1.24
N ASP A 146 -0.10 -4.38 -0.05
CA ASP A 146 -1.52 -4.59 0.24
C ASP A 146 -2.28 -3.26 0.02
N ILE A 147 -3.33 -3.32 -0.79
CA ILE A 147 -4.16 -2.16 -1.09
C ILE A 147 -4.87 -1.59 0.14
N SER A 148 -5.11 -2.40 1.19
CA SER A 148 -5.69 -1.88 2.44
C SER A 148 -4.81 -0.82 3.12
N GLU A 149 -3.50 -0.74 2.82
CA GLU A 149 -2.61 0.37 3.27
C GLU A 149 -3.11 1.76 2.82
N TYR A 150 -3.98 1.83 1.80
CA TYR A 150 -4.55 3.06 1.25
C TYR A 150 -5.99 3.36 1.72
N PHE A 151 -6.71 2.37 2.28
CA PHE A 151 -8.16 2.48 2.50
C PHE A 151 -8.51 3.53 3.55
N PHE A 152 -7.77 3.62 4.65
CA PHE A 152 -7.97 4.64 5.68
C PHE A 152 -7.85 6.06 5.10
N VAL A 153 -6.80 6.33 4.32
CA VAL A 153 -6.56 7.65 3.70
C VAL A 153 -7.66 8.01 2.69
N VAL A 154 -8.13 7.03 1.91
CA VAL A 154 -9.26 7.25 1.00
C VAL A 154 -10.54 7.53 1.78
N ALA A 155 -10.87 6.73 2.79
CA ALA A 155 -12.06 6.93 3.61
C ALA A 155 -12.08 8.29 4.33
N GLN A 156 -10.93 8.74 4.84
CA GLN A 156 -10.79 10.01 5.54
C GLN A 156 -11.00 11.23 4.62
N GLU A 157 -10.50 11.19 3.39
CA GLU A 157 -10.52 12.35 2.48
C GLU A 157 -11.70 12.35 1.50
N LEU A 158 -12.26 11.18 1.18
CA LEU A 158 -13.33 11.03 0.19
C LEU A 158 -14.67 11.56 0.69
N LYS A 159 -15.05 11.21 1.93
CA LYS A 159 -16.31 11.66 2.57
C LYS A 159 -17.51 11.26 1.70
N SER A 160 -18.49 12.15 1.51
CA SER A 160 -19.75 11.86 0.81
C SER A 160 -19.64 11.54 -0.69
N ASP A 161 -18.44 11.58 -1.30
CA ASP A 161 -18.20 11.10 -2.66
C ASP A 161 -18.07 9.56 -2.76
N TRP A 162 -18.15 8.83 -1.65
CA TRP A 162 -17.94 7.38 -1.60
C TRP A 162 -18.89 6.56 -2.48
N THR A 163 -20.14 6.98 -2.64
CA THR A 163 -21.11 6.33 -3.54
C THR A 163 -20.68 6.41 -5.01
N LYS A 164 -20.09 7.53 -5.41
CA LYS A 164 -19.53 7.71 -6.77
C LYS A 164 -18.30 6.83 -6.98
N LEU A 165 -17.48 6.66 -5.94
CA LEU A 165 -16.35 5.72 -5.99
C LEU A 165 -16.85 4.27 -6.12
N ALA A 166 -17.95 3.93 -5.43
CA ALA A 166 -18.59 2.63 -5.54
C ALA A 166 -19.12 2.35 -6.95
N ASP A 167 -19.92 3.26 -7.54
CA ASP A 167 -20.39 3.15 -8.94
C ASP A 167 -19.24 2.94 -9.94
N MET A 168 -18.08 3.55 -9.69
CA MET A 168 -16.89 3.43 -10.56
C MET A 168 -16.10 2.13 -10.36
N LEU A 169 -16.11 1.54 -9.15
CA LEU A 169 -15.31 0.35 -8.80
C LEU A 169 -16.10 -0.97 -8.91
N ASP A 170 -17.39 -0.96 -8.56
CA ASP A 170 -18.32 -2.09 -8.56
C ASP A 170 -19.34 -1.98 -9.71
N GLN A 171 -18.84 -1.99 -10.94
CA GLN A 171 -19.67 -1.80 -12.14
C GLN A 171 -20.62 -2.97 -12.42
N SER A 172 -20.36 -4.17 -11.87
CA SER A 172 -21.30 -5.31 -11.91
C SER A 172 -22.34 -5.29 -10.77
N LYS A 173 -22.23 -4.36 -9.81
CA LYS A 173 -23.16 -4.20 -8.67
C LYS A 173 -23.28 -5.46 -7.80
N GLU A 174 -22.13 -6.05 -7.50
CA GLU A 174 -22.01 -7.22 -6.62
C GLU A 174 -21.98 -6.82 -5.13
N ILE A 175 -21.79 -5.53 -4.83
CA ILE A 175 -21.75 -4.96 -3.48
C ILE A 175 -23.06 -4.23 -3.19
N ASP A 176 -23.74 -4.65 -2.13
CA ASP A 176 -24.97 -4.00 -1.65
C ASP A 176 -24.64 -2.64 -0.98
N ILE A 177 -24.60 -1.59 -1.81
CA ILE A 177 -24.31 -0.21 -1.41
C ILE A 177 -25.37 0.32 -0.44
N THR A 178 -26.64 -0.02 -0.67
CA THR A 178 -27.77 0.31 0.22
C THR A 178 -27.54 -0.24 1.63
N ARG A 179 -27.24 -1.54 1.73
CA ARG A 179 -26.91 -2.16 3.01
C ARG A 179 -25.67 -1.56 3.67
N ILE A 180 -24.62 -1.19 2.92
CA ILE A 180 -23.46 -0.49 3.51
C ILE A 180 -23.88 0.87 4.08
N GLN A 181 -24.73 1.61 3.37
CA GLN A 181 -25.21 2.92 3.81
C GLN A 181 -26.05 2.84 5.09
N ASP A 182 -26.84 1.77 5.24
CA ASP A 182 -27.67 1.48 6.42
C ASP A 182 -26.87 0.86 7.60
N GLU A 183 -25.88 0.00 7.32
CA GLU A 183 -25.03 -0.67 8.33
C GLU A 183 -24.00 0.27 8.99
N ASN A 184 -23.71 1.45 8.42
CA ASN A 184 -22.60 2.32 8.82
C ASN A 184 -23.06 3.78 8.96
N GLU A 185 -22.77 4.41 10.10
CA GLU A 185 -23.27 5.75 10.42
C GLU A 185 -22.53 6.87 9.66
N THR A 186 -21.20 6.80 9.57
CA THR A 186 -20.37 7.86 8.96
C THR A 186 -19.95 7.51 7.54
N ASP A 187 -19.66 8.54 6.72
CA ASP A 187 -19.13 8.34 5.37
C ASP A 187 -17.70 7.76 5.36
N PHE A 188 -16.95 7.91 6.46
CA PHE A 188 -15.66 7.21 6.64
C PHE A 188 -15.90 5.69 6.73
N ASP A 189 -16.78 5.26 7.63
CA ASP A 189 -17.09 3.85 7.86
C ASP A 189 -17.69 3.21 6.60
N ARG A 190 -18.62 3.91 5.94
CA ARG A 190 -19.20 3.49 4.64
C ARG A 190 -18.12 3.31 3.58
N THR A 191 -17.18 4.25 3.44
CA THR A 191 -16.08 4.14 2.47
C THR A 191 -15.18 2.95 2.81
N HIS A 192 -14.81 2.78 4.08
CA HIS A 192 -13.91 1.72 4.51
C HIS A 192 -14.54 0.32 4.38
N ALA A 193 -15.81 0.17 4.77
CA ALA A 193 -16.58 -1.06 4.62
C ALA A 193 -16.81 -1.41 3.14
N PHE A 194 -17.04 -0.41 2.28
CA PHE A 194 -17.08 -0.60 0.84
C PHE A 194 -15.74 -1.09 0.28
N LEU A 195 -14.62 -0.44 0.64
CA LEU A 195 -13.30 -0.79 0.10
C LEU A 195 -12.84 -2.19 0.53
N GLU A 196 -13.11 -2.60 1.78
CA GLU A 196 -12.83 -3.98 2.22
C GLU A 196 -13.72 -5.02 1.50
N LYS A 197 -15.04 -4.79 1.35
CA LYS A 197 -15.91 -5.68 0.55
C LYS A 197 -15.46 -5.74 -0.93
N TRP A 198 -15.02 -4.61 -1.49
CA TRP A 198 -14.46 -4.54 -2.84
C TRP A 198 -13.15 -5.34 -2.97
N LYS A 199 -12.27 -5.30 -1.97
CA LYS A 199 -11.08 -6.17 -1.90
C LYS A 199 -11.45 -7.65 -1.78
N GLU A 200 -12.42 -7.99 -0.94
CA GLU A 200 -12.86 -9.37 -0.71
C GLU A 200 -13.45 -10.02 -1.97
N ILE A 201 -14.28 -9.29 -2.72
CA ILE A 201 -14.94 -9.78 -3.93
C ILE A 201 -13.97 -9.80 -5.12
N TYR A 202 -13.32 -8.67 -5.41
CA TYR A 202 -12.53 -8.50 -6.65
C TYR A 202 -11.07 -8.96 -6.54
N LYS A 203 -10.55 -9.19 -5.32
CA LYS A 203 -9.25 -9.85 -5.04
C LYS A 203 -8.10 -9.30 -5.88
N ASP A 204 -7.58 -10.10 -6.82
CA ASP A 204 -6.44 -9.73 -7.67
C ASP A 204 -6.74 -8.55 -8.62
N GLU A 205 -8.01 -8.23 -8.88
CA GLU A 205 -8.40 -7.03 -9.62
C GLU A 205 -8.49 -5.76 -8.73
N ALA A 206 -8.61 -5.93 -7.40
CA ALA A 206 -8.66 -4.85 -6.42
C ALA A 206 -7.25 -4.24 -6.22
N THR A 207 -6.75 -3.62 -7.30
CA THR A 207 -5.38 -3.10 -7.40
C THR A 207 -5.30 -1.61 -7.08
N LYS A 208 -4.17 -1.17 -6.52
CA LYS A 208 -3.84 0.25 -6.30
C LYS A 208 -4.08 1.10 -7.56
N ARG A 209 -3.83 0.53 -8.74
CA ARG A 209 -4.13 1.12 -10.06
C ARG A 209 -5.63 1.39 -10.26
N ARG A 210 -6.51 0.39 -10.02
CA ARG A 210 -7.97 0.51 -10.22
C ARG A 210 -8.58 1.53 -9.26
N LEU A 211 -8.16 1.52 -7.99
CA LEU A 211 -8.56 2.51 -6.97
C LEU A 211 -8.19 3.95 -7.38
N LYS A 212 -6.93 4.19 -7.78
CA LYS A 212 -6.50 5.52 -8.27
C LYS A 212 -7.25 5.99 -9.52
N ALA A 213 -7.48 5.10 -10.48
CA ALA A 213 -8.19 5.45 -11.72
C ALA A 213 -9.65 5.85 -11.43
N ALA A 214 -10.33 5.13 -10.53
CA ALA A 214 -11.68 5.48 -10.10
C ALA A 214 -11.73 6.83 -9.34
N LEU A 215 -10.80 7.08 -8.42
CA LEU A 215 -10.65 8.37 -7.73
C LEU A 215 -10.42 9.54 -8.71
N GLN A 216 -9.64 9.33 -9.78
CA GLN A 216 -9.46 10.32 -10.83
C GLN A 216 -10.75 10.54 -11.65
N ALA A 217 -11.47 9.46 -12.00
CA ALA A 217 -12.73 9.53 -12.76
C ALA A 217 -13.82 10.32 -12.02
N ILE A 218 -13.96 10.13 -10.70
CA ILE A 218 -14.90 10.90 -9.86
C ILE A 218 -14.43 12.33 -9.54
N ARG A 219 -13.33 12.80 -10.17
CA ARG A 219 -12.73 14.12 -9.99
C ARG A 219 -12.15 14.39 -8.60
N ARG A 220 -11.59 13.35 -7.94
CA ARG A 220 -10.82 13.44 -6.68
C ARG A 220 -9.32 13.10 -6.88
N PRO A 221 -8.60 13.76 -7.83
CA PRO A 221 -7.21 13.44 -8.17
C PRO A 221 -6.22 13.76 -7.03
N GLU A 222 -6.60 14.59 -6.07
CA GLU A 222 -5.79 14.92 -4.90
C GLU A 222 -5.64 13.72 -3.97
N ILE A 223 -6.71 12.93 -3.75
CA ILE A 223 -6.64 11.66 -2.99
C ILE A 223 -5.76 10.66 -3.75
N ALA A 224 -5.96 10.54 -5.07
CA ALA A 224 -5.13 9.67 -5.92
C ALA A 224 -3.65 10.05 -5.88
N SER A 225 -3.32 11.32 -5.58
CA SER A 225 -1.95 11.81 -5.40
C SER A 225 -1.39 11.54 -4.00
N MET A 226 -2.21 11.49 -2.95
CA MET A 226 -1.78 11.07 -1.61
C MET A 226 -1.36 9.59 -1.58
N ILE A 227 -2.10 8.75 -2.32
CA ILE A 227 -1.81 7.32 -2.53
C ILE A 227 -0.44 7.07 -3.17
N ASP A 228 0.07 8.03 -3.97
CA ASP A 228 1.44 7.99 -4.48
C ASP A 228 2.46 8.48 -3.44
N LYS A 229 2.22 9.64 -2.81
CA LYS A 229 3.17 10.26 -1.86
C LYS A 229 3.54 9.35 -0.67
N GLN A 230 2.61 8.52 -0.19
CA GLN A 230 2.91 7.49 0.82
C GLN A 230 4.07 6.55 0.43
N LYS A 231 4.34 6.35 -0.88
CA LYS A 231 5.45 5.52 -1.36
C LYS A 231 6.80 6.20 -1.13
N ASP A 232 6.89 7.51 -1.41
CA ASP A 232 8.15 8.24 -1.42
C ASP A 232 8.71 8.41 0.00
N ASP A 233 7.85 8.71 0.98
CA ASP A 233 8.22 8.77 2.41
C ASP A 233 8.78 7.43 2.90
N HIS A 234 8.21 6.31 2.45
CA HIS A 234 8.66 4.96 2.83
C HIS A 234 9.93 4.50 2.07
N GLN A 235 10.21 5.01 0.87
CA GLN A 235 11.43 4.68 0.13
C GLN A 235 12.64 5.53 0.54
N ASN A 236 12.45 6.83 0.84
CA ASN A 236 13.52 7.77 1.18
C ASN A 236 14.28 7.37 2.48
N ILE A 237 13.58 6.76 3.44
CA ILE A 237 14.17 6.23 4.68
C ILE A 237 15.26 5.17 4.40
N ASN A 238 15.07 4.32 3.38
CA ASN A 238 16.03 3.26 3.05
C ASN A 238 17.27 3.81 2.33
N GLY A 239 17.11 4.81 1.46
CA GLY A 239 18.23 5.44 0.74
C GLY A 239 19.26 6.10 1.68
N ARG A 240 18.78 6.79 2.73
CA ARG A 240 19.66 7.47 3.71
C ARG A 240 20.51 6.51 4.56
N LEU A 241 20.11 5.25 4.73
CA LEU A 241 20.85 4.27 5.54
C LEU A 241 22.11 3.70 4.85
N LEU A 242 22.16 3.71 3.52
CA LEU A 242 23.32 3.20 2.76
C LEU A 242 24.46 4.22 2.64
N ALA A 243 24.15 5.52 2.64
CA ALA A 243 25.15 6.58 2.49
C ALA A 243 26.08 6.71 3.72
N ASN A 244 25.55 6.62 4.94
CA ASN A 244 26.28 6.94 6.16
C ASN A 244 27.35 5.91 6.59
N ASN A 245 27.33 4.70 6.02
CA ASN A 245 28.24 3.62 6.43
C ASN A 245 29.58 3.59 5.68
N LYS A 246 29.84 4.53 4.76
CA LYS A 246 31.05 4.53 3.90
C LYS A 246 32.14 5.54 4.30
N SER A 247 31.99 6.24 5.42
CA SER A 247 32.80 7.44 5.75
C SER A 247 33.48 7.43 7.14
N ARG A 248 33.71 6.25 7.76
CA ARG A 248 34.40 6.16 9.07
C ARG A 248 35.40 4.99 9.19
N THR A 249 36.52 5.09 8.49
CA THR A 249 37.74 4.28 8.76
C THR A 249 39.02 5.09 8.51
N SER A 250 39.47 5.90 9.48
CA SER A 250 40.88 6.31 9.58
C SER A 250 41.26 6.89 10.96
N ASN A 251 42.21 6.21 11.62
CA ASN A 251 43.34 6.72 12.42
C ASN A 251 43.14 7.74 13.58
N ASN A 252 43.20 7.22 14.82
CA ASN A 252 44.21 7.54 15.87
C ASN A 252 44.27 8.97 16.51
N PRO A 253 45.02 9.17 17.62
CA PRO A 253 44.88 8.45 18.90
C PRO A 253 44.93 9.36 20.16
N ILE A 254 44.60 8.75 21.31
CA ILE A 254 45.03 9.03 22.71
C ILE A 254 45.82 10.33 23.01
N GLN A 255 45.32 11.11 23.97
CA GLN A 255 46.18 11.69 25.02
C GLN A 255 45.46 11.76 26.38
N THR A 256 46.23 11.58 27.46
CA THR A 256 45.78 11.55 28.86
C THR A 256 46.31 12.75 29.64
N THR A 257 45.63 13.15 30.71
CA THR A 257 46.22 13.81 31.89
C THR A 257 45.28 13.65 33.09
N ASP A 258 45.85 13.38 34.27
CA ASP A 258 45.14 13.26 35.55
C ASP A 258 44.94 14.62 36.23
N SER A 259 44.02 14.70 37.21
CA SER A 259 44.39 15.01 38.62
C SER A 259 43.22 15.10 39.63
N THR A 260 43.37 14.38 40.74
CA THR A 260 42.91 14.67 42.13
C THR A 260 41.49 15.21 42.41
N ALA A 261 40.58 14.27 42.69
CA ALA A 261 39.98 13.98 44.02
C ALA A 261 39.69 15.10 45.06
N SER A 262 38.52 15.00 45.71
CA SER A 262 38.38 15.24 47.16
C SER A 262 37.21 14.43 47.79
N LYS A 263 37.07 14.48 49.12
CA LYS A 263 36.11 13.74 49.98
C LYS A 263 35.30 14.77 50.84
N VAL A 264 34.28 14.49 51.65
CA VAL A 264 33.58 13.29 52.21
C VAL A 264 32.11 13.76 52.53
N ASN A 265 31.06 13.06 53.01
CA ASN A 265 30.86 11.92 53.93
C ASN A 265 29.45 11.25 53.75
N ASP A 266 29.07 10.40 54.72
CA ASP A 266 27.77 9.74 54.99
C ASP A 266 26.61 10.75 55.33
N THR A 267 25.31 10.41 55.50
CA THR A 267 24.72 9.19 56.12
C THR A 267 23.27 8.85 55.68
N GLN A 268 23.03 7.53 55.59
CA GLN A 268 21.78 6.72 55.61
C GLN A 268 20.37 7.37 55.57
N GLY A 269 19.53 6.81 54.70
CA GLY A 269 18.07 6.69 54.85
C GLY A 269 17.58 5.45 54.08
N ALA A 270 16.78 4.56 54.69
CA ALA A 270 16.62 3.19 54.20
C ALA A 270 15.17 2.82 53.79
N THR A 271 14.97 2.44 52.52
CA THR A 271 13.80 1.67 52.04
C THR A 271 14.18 0.73 50.89
N ASN A 272 13.84 -0.56 51.03
CA ASN A 272 13.70 -1.62 50.02
C ASN A 272 14.44 -1.46 48.68
N ASN A 273 15.61 -2.11 48.57
CA ASN A 273 16.42 -2.13 47.35
C ASN A 273 16.13 -3.38 46.48
N TYR A 274 15.40 -3.20 45.38
CA TYR A 274 15.28 -4.20 44.30
C TYR A 274 16.18 -3.76 43.14
N ASN A 275 17.32 -4.42 42.98
CA ASN A 275 18.45 -3.91 42.20
C ASN A 275 18.33 -4.29 40.70
N PRO A 276 18.13 -3.36 39.75
CA PRO A 276 18.07 -3.67 38.32
C PRO A 276 19.49 -3.70 37.72
N ILE A 277 20.03 -4.91 37.52
CA ILE A 277 21.35 -5.09 36.92
C ILE A 277 21.32 -4.67 35.44
N GLY A 278 22.18 -3.71 35.05
CA GLY A 278 22.58 -3.51 33.65
C GLY A 278 21.75 -2.55 32.78
N THR A 279 21.29 -1.40 33.30
CA THR A 279 20.38 -0.48 32.57
C THR A 279 21.00 0.79 31.97
N ARG A 280 22.34 0.95 32.00
CA ARG A 280 23.00 2.22 31.61
C ARG A 280 23.04 2.52 30.10
N ASP A 281 22.84 1.52 29.24
CA ASP A 281 22.74 1.69 27.78
C ASP A 281 21.28 1.83 27.30
N ALA A 282 20.35 1.10 27.93
CA ALA A 282 18.94 1.05 27.54
C ALA A 282 18.25 2.43 27.65
N THR A 283 18.59 3.22 28.66
CA THR A 283 18.06 4.59 28.84
C THR A 283 18.55 5.55 27.77
N LYS A 284 19.82 5.44 27.35
CA LYS A 284 20.38 6.23 26.25
C LYS A 284 19.73 5.86 24.91
N SER A 285 19.57 4.57 24.64
CA SER A 285 18.83 4.07 23.48
C SER A 285 17.40 4.61 23.42
N ARG A 286 16.65 4.57 24.54
CA ARG A 286 15.27 5.10 24.58
C ARG A 286 15.20 6.62 24.37
N ALA A 287 16.19 7.39 24.82
CA ALA A 287 16.27 8.83 24.52
C ALA A 287 16.56 9.11 23.03
N GLU A 288 17.46 8.35 22.41
CA GLU A 288 17.77 8.42 20.97
C GLU A 288 16.67 7.83 20.06
N LEU A 289 15.70 7.11 20.62
CA LEU A 289 14.49 6.66 19.95
C LEU A 289 13.40 7.74 19.93
N ARG A 290 13.16 8.43 21.05
CA ARG A 290 12.13 9.49 21.15
C ARG A 290 12.27 10.58 20.08
N THR A 291 13.50 10.98 19.75
CA THR A 291 13.78 12.01 18.73
C THR A 291 13.50 11.57 17.28
N LYS A 292 13.15 10.30 17.05
CA LYS A 292 12.81 9.74 15.72
C LYS A 292 11.32 9.44 15.57
N LEU A 293 10.54 9.55 16.65
CA LEU A 293 9.11 9.27 16.60
C LEU A 293 8.36 10.48 16.05
N SER A 294 7.46 10.25 15.10
CA SER A 294 6.67 11.31 14.45
C SER A 294 5.19 11.14 14.80
N ASN A 295 4.42 12.22 14.68
CA ASN A 295 2.97 12.15 14.87
C ASN A 295 2.30 11.16 13.91
N GLN A 296 2.84 10.99 12.69
CA GLN A 296 2.34 9.98 11.73
C GLN A 296 2.66 8.54 12.18
N HIS A 297 3.83 8.31 12.78
CA HIS A 297 4.26 6.98 13.21
C HIS A 297 3.42 6.44 14.37
N PHE A 298 3.12 7.24 15.39
CA PHE A 298 2.29 6.76 16.50
C PHE A 298 0.82 6.63 16.10
N ARG A 299 0.29 7.51 15.22
CA ARG A 299 -1.07 7.39 14.69
C ARG A 299 -1.26 6.08 13.91
N LYS A 300 -0.31 5.70 13.05
CA LYS A 300 -0.29 4.37 12.38
C LYS A 300 -0.18 3.19 13.35
N ALA A 301 0.42 3.36 14.53
CA ALA A 301 0.49 2.32 15.55
C ALA A 301 -0.82 2.18 16.33
N LEU A 302 -1.48 3.29 16.68
CA LEU A 302 -2.83 3.33 17.23
C LEU A 302 -3.82 2.66 16.26
N GLU A 303 -3.83 3.09 14.99
CA GLU A 303 -4.65 2.55 13.90
C GLU A 303 -4.50 1.03 13.77
N TYR A 304 -3.26 0.54 13.64
CA TYR A 304 -2.97 -0.90 13.55
C TYR A 304 -3.45 -1.71 14.76
N TYR A 305 -3.46 -1.11 15.95
CA TYR A 305 -3.88 -1.78 17.18
C TYR A 305 -5.31 -1.48 17.62
N TRP A 306 -6.09 -0.69 16.86
CA TRP A 306 -7.46 -0.26 17.14
C TRP A 306 -8.29 -1.25 17.96
N LYS A 307 -8.52 -2.46 17.43
CA LYS A 307 -9.37 -3.47 18.08
C LYS A 307 -8.81 -3.91 19.44
N THR A 308 -7.49 -4.13 19.51
CA THR A 308 -6.79 -4.46 20.74
C THR A 308 -6.78 -3.29 21.74
N PHE A 309 -6.74 -2.05 21.26
CA PHE A 309 -6.85 -0.84 22.09
C PHE A 309 -8.20 -0.80 22.81
N ILE A 310 -9.31 -0.95 22.07
CA ILE A 310 -10.67 -0.96 22.63
C ILE A 310 -10.83 -2.06 23.69
N ASP A 311 -10.31 -3.26 23.42
CA ASP A 311 -10.35 -4.40 24.35
C ASP A 311 -9.46 -4.23 25.60
N ARG A 312 -8.23 -3.71 25.44
CA ARG A 312 -7.17 -3.75 26.48
C ARG A 312 -7.05 -2.50 27.33
N VAL A 313 -7.43 -1.32 26.83
CA VAL A 313 -7.31 -0.08 27.61
C VAL A 313 -8.31 -0.12 28.79
N PRO A 314 -7.87 0.13 30.04
CA PRO A 314 -8.75 0.07 31.21
C PRO A 314 -9.57 1.37 31.37
N ALA A 315 -10.37 1.70 30.34
CA ALA A 315 -11.14 2.94 30.25
C ALA A 315 -12.28 3.06 31.29
N GLU A 316 -12.56 2.00 32.04
CA GLU A 316 -13.51 1.98 33.17
C GLU A 316 -12.82 2.19 34.54
N ASP A 317 -11.48 2.09 34.63
CA ASP A 317 -10.77 2.34 35.89
C ASP A 317 -10.53 3.84 36.09
N SER A 318 -11.25 4.41 37.06
CA SER A 318 -11.08 5.82 37.43
C SER A 318 -9.66 6.15 37.91
N ASN A 319 -8.90 5.19 38.44
CA ASN A 319 -7.48 5.41 38.79
C ASN A 319 -6.62 5.60 37.54
N PHE A 320 -6.91 4.86 36.46
CA PHE A 320 -6.23 5.04 35.18
C PHE A 320 -6.59 6.38 34.54
N LEU A 321 -7.88 6.76 34.50
CA LEU A 321 -8.31 8.07 34.00
C LEU A 321 -7.68 9.22 34.82
N ASN A 322 -7.57 9.07 36.14
CA ASN A 322 -6.87 10.02 37.01
C ASN A 322 -5.36 10.09 36.76
N ASN A 323 -4.70 8.96 36.45
CA ASN A 323 -3.28 8.94 36.04
C ASN A 323 -3.08 9.70 34.71
N LEU A 324 -3.97 9.50 33.73
CA LEU A 324 -3.98 10.27 32.48
C LEU A 324 -4.21 11.78 32.71
N ARG A 325 -5.05 12.17 33.69
CA ARG A 325 -5.22 13.56 34.13
C ARG A 325 -3.92 14.16 34.67
N GLN A 326 -3.29 13.47 35.63
CA GLN A 326 -2.07 13.93 36.30
C GLN A 326 -0.88 14.07 35.32
N ARG A 327 -0.88 13.29 34.23
CA ARG A 327 0.10 13.40 33.13
C ARG A 327 -0.22 14.49 32.09
N GLY A 328 -1.35 15.19 32.22
CA GLY A 328 -1.81 16.20 31.26
C GLY A 328 -2.45 15.65 29.98
N ILE A 329 -2.61 14.33 29.87
CA ILE A 329 -3.08 13.65 28.64
C ILE A 329 -4.59 13.88 28.45
N LEU A 330 -5.37 13.91 29.53
CA LEU A 330 -6.81 14.19 29.50
C LEU A 330 -7.15 15.40 30.37
N SER A 331 -8.00 16.29 29.84
CA SER A 331 -8.60 17.37 30.63
C SER A 331 -9.74 16.85 31.52
N ASP A 332 -10.07 17.59 32.59
CA ASP A 332 -11.21 17.25 33.46
C ASP A 332 -12.51 17.08 32.68
N ARG A 333 -12.78 17.96 31.70
CA ARG A 333 -13.96 17.87 30.83
C ARG A 333 -13.99 16.54 30.05
N GLN A 334 -12.86 16.13 29.48
CA GLN A 334 -12.77 14.89 28.72
C GLN A 334 -12.97 13.66 29.62
N ILE A 335 -12.45 13.70 30.85
CA ILE A 335 -12.67 12.62 31.83
C ILE A 335 -14.15 12.54 32.22
N THR A 336 -14.79 13.67 32.55
CA THR A 336 -16.24 13.69 32.82
C THR A 336 -17.06 13.18 31.64
N GLU A 337 -16.65 13.44 30.39
CA GLU A 337 -17.33 12.94 29.19
C GLU A 337 -17.13 11.43 28.97
N ILE A 338 -15.94 10.89 29.29
CA ILE A 338 -15.64 9.46 29.28
C ILE A 338 -16.38 8.75 30.42
N GLU A 339 -16.40 9.32 31.63
CA GLU A 339 -17.05 8.72 32.80
C GLU A 339 -18.57 8.59 32.63
N HIS A 340 -19.22 9.61 32.04
CA HIS A 340 -20.66 9.59 31.70
C HIS A 340 -21.02 8.67 30.53
N THR A 341 -20.05 8.21 29.73
CA THR A 341 -20.32 7.28 28.63
C THR A 341 -20.66 5.90 29.20
N ILE A 342 -21.66 5.19 28.65
CA ILE A 342 -22.20 3.98 29.31
C ILE A 342 -21.34 2.73 29.04
N HIS A 343 -20.96 2.47 27.80
CA HIS A 343 -20.30 1.22 27.43
C HIS A 343 -18.76 1.34 27.44
N LYS A 344 -18.08 0.28 27.89
CA LYS A 344 -16.61 0.19 27.91
C LYS A 344 -15.98 0.51 26.55
N SER A 345 -16.54 -0.04 25.47
CA SER A 345 -16.10 0.18 24.09
C SER A 345 -15.96 1.67 23.79
N ASP A 346 -17.01 2.42 24.12
CA ASP A 346 -17.21 3.82 23.79
C ASP A 346 -16.33 4.73 24.70
N LYS A 347 -16.02 4.27 25.92
CA LYS A 347 -15.00 4.89 26.78
C LYS A 347 -13.61 4.74 26.19
N SER A 348 -13.21 3.54 25.78
CA SER A 348 -11.94 3.31 25.09
C SER A 348 -11.88 4.08 23.76
N GLN A 349 -13.00 4.18 23.04
CA GLN A 349 -13.14 4.93 21.80
C GLN A 349 -12.81 6.41 21.99
N LYS A 350 -13.44 7.09 22.97
CA LYS A 350 -13.15 8.50 23.26
C LYS A 350 -11.68 8.74 23.63
N ILE A 351 -11.05 7.81 24.35
CA ILE A 351 -9.60 7.90 24.63
C ILE A 351 -8.78 7.75 23.34
N TYR A 352 -9.14 6.83 22.45
CA TYR A 352 -8.50 6.66 21.14
C TYR A 352 -8.62 7.93 20.29
N ASP A 353 -9.81 8.52 20.21
CA ASP A 353 -10.07 9.70 19.37
C ASP A 353 -9.28 10.92 19.87
N ILE A 354 -9.24 11.15 21.18
CA ILE A 354 -8.43 12.22 21.78
C ILE A 354 -6.94 12.00 21.48
N LEU A 355 -6.41 10.79 21.65
CA LEU A 355 -5.00 10.48 21.38
C LEU A 355 -4.64 10.59 19.89
N SER A 356 -5.52 10.13 19.00
CA SER A 356 -5.25 10.08 17.56
C SER A 356 -5.50 11.41 16.84
N VAL A 357 -6.40 12.26 17.35
CA VAL A 357 -6.72 13.57 16.75
C VAL A 357 -6.01 14.70 17.47
N GLU A 358 -6.21 14.86 18.78
CA GLU A 358 -5.83 16.05 19.54
C GLU A 358 -4.41 16.04 20.12
N ARG A 359 -3.79 14.86 20.28
CA ARG A 359 -2.51 14.72 20.99
C ARG A 359 -1.31 14.56 20.07
N ASP A 360 -0.14 14.80 20.66
CA ASP A 360 1.16 14.68 20.02
C ASP A 360 1.93 13.43 20.49
N VAL A 361 3.15 13.30 19.96
CA VAL A 361 4.06 12.18 20.22
C VAL A 361 4.48 12.05 21.69
N GLU A 362 4.61 13.15 22.42
CA GLU A 362 5.06 13.14 23.82
C GLU A 362 3.91 12.74 24.75
N ASP A 363 2.68 13.20 24.49
CA ASP A 363 1.49 12.71 25.22
C ASP A 363 1.18 11.24 24.92
N PHE A 364 1.41 10.77 23.68
CA PHE A 364 1.39 9.34 23.35
C PHE A 364 2.45 8.56 24.15
N ILE A 365 3.68 9.07 24.25
CA ILE A 365 4.76 8.46 25.06
C ILE A 365 4.38 8.41 26.55
N ARG A 366 3.68 9.42 27.08
CA ARG A 366 3.16 9.43 28.47
C ARG A 366 1.99 8.47 28.67
N PHE A 367 1.14 8.30 27.66
CA PHE A 367 0.04 7.31 27.67
C PHE A 367 0.57 5.87 27.71
N CYS A 368 1.56 5.53 26.87
CA CYS A 368 2.21 4.22 26.91
C CYS A 368 2.93 3.95 28.24
N GLN A 369 3.45 4.98 28.92
CA GLN A 369 3.95 4.85 30.30
C GLN A 369 2.83 4.54 31.30
N ALA A 370 1.69 5.24 31.24
CA ALA A 370 0.54 4.98 32.11
C ALA A 370 -0.02 3.55 31.94
N LEU A 371 -0.08 3.04 30.71
CA LEU A 371 -0.43 1.63 30.45
C LEU A 371 0.66 0.65 30.94
N GLY A 372 1.93 1.02 30.84
CA GLY A 372 3.07 0.23 31.31
C GLY A 372 3.19 0.15 32.84
N GLU A 373 2.68 1.15 33.56
CA GLU A 373 2.57 1.18 35.03
C GLU A 373 1.32 0.46 35.55
N TYR A 374 0.34 0.18 34.68
CA TYR A 374 -0.89 -0.50 35.07
C TYR A 374 -0.62 -1.93 35.56
N SER A 375 -1.38 -2.39 36.56
CA SER A 375 -1.08 -3.64 37.28
C SER A 375 -1.25 -4.92 36.45
N ALA A 376 -2.18 -4.92 35.48
CA ALA A 376 -2.47 -6.09 34.68
C ALA A 376 -1.45 -6.29 33.54
N SER A 377 -0.67 -7.37 33.60
CA SER A 377 0.44 -7.64 32.65
C SER A 377 0.04 -7.67 31.17
N SER A 378 -1.23 -7.96 30.83
CA SER A 378 -1.69 -7.89 29.43
C SER A 378 -1.82 -6.45 28.91
N VAL A 379 -2.06 -5.47 29.79
CA VAL A 379 -2.04 -4.03 29.48
C VAL A 379 -0.59 -3.54 29.36
N GLN A 380 0.28 -4.00 30.26
CA GLN A 380 1.72 -3.71 30.21
C GLN A 380 2.40 -4.24 28.94
N ASN A 381 1.99 -5.40 28.44
CA ASN A 381 2.50 -5.95 27.19
C ASN A 381 1.94 -5.17 26.00
N PHE A 382 0.63 -4.91 25.97
CA PHE A 382 0.02 -4.06 24.95
C PHE A 382 0.71 -2.68 24.83
N ALA A 383 1.09 -2.07 25.96
CA ALA A 383 1.86 -0.82 25.98
C ALA A 383 3.21 -0.91 25.27
N LYS A 384 3.94 -2.03 25.44
CA LYS A 384 5.22 -2.28 24.77
C LYS A 384 5.03 -2.51 23.28
N ASP A 385 4.03 -3.32 22.92
CA ASP A 385 3.72 -3.65 21.52
C ASP A 385 3.35 -2.38 20.74
N LEU A 386 2.51 -1.53 21.33
CA LEU A 386 2.12 -0.22 20.81
C LEU A 386 3.30 0.76 20.68
N GLU A 387 4.19 0.85 21.69
CA GLU A 387 5.40 1.67 21.64
C GLU A 387 6.40 1.16 20.58
N LEU A 388 6.63 -0.16 20.49
CA LEU A 388 7.54 -0.78 19.51
C LEU A 388 7.07 -0.57 18.07
N LYS A 389 5.77 -0.77 17.82
CA LYS A 389 5.13 -0.53 16.53
C LYS A 389 5.24 0.95 16.13
N ALA A 390 5.06 1.87 17.07
CA ALA A 390 5.23 3.30 16.83
C ALA A 390 6.67 3.64 16.43
N TYR A 391 7.69 3.02 17.03
CA TYR A 391 9.09 3.14 16.57
C TYR A 391 9.41 2.36 15.27
N GLY A 392 8.43 1.74 14.62
CA GLY A 392 8.61 1.00 13.36
C GLY A 392 9.24 -0.38 13.51
N TYR A 393 9.30 -0.94 14.72
CA TYR A 393 9.69 -2.33 14.92
C TYR A 393 8.50 -3.25 14.65
N THR A 394 8.70 -4.22 13.77
CA THR A 394 7.78 -5.35 13.57
C THR A 394 8.36 -6.59 14.25
N ASP A 395 7.49 -7.47 14.76
CA ASP A 395 7.82 -8.52 15.74
C ASP A 395 8.98 -9.44 15.30
N ARG A 396 9.13 -9.63 13.98
CA ARG A 396 10.22 -10.39 13.35
C ARG A 396 11.64 -9.93 13.72
N LYS A 397 11.82 -8.74 14.33
CA LYS A 397 13.11 -8.22 14.82
C LYS A 397 13.40 -8.48 16.30
N LEU A 398 12.45 -8.97 17.09
CA LEU A 398 12.63 -9.27 18.53
C LEU A 398 12.56 -10.76 18.87
N ALA A 399 12.31 -11.62 17.86
CA ALA A 399 12.38 -13.08 17.97
C ALA A 399 13.78 -13.65 17.65
N LYS A 400 14.84 -12.87 17.94
CA LYS A 400 16.27 -13.20 17.78
C LYS A 400 17.09 -12.46 18.83
#